data_AF-A0A3S4JYH8-F1
#
_entry.id   AF-A0A3S4JYH8-F1
#
_cell.length_a   1.000
_cell.length_b   1.000
_cell.length_c   1.000
_cell.angle_alpha   90.00
_cell.angle_beta   90.00
_cell.angle_gamma   90.00
#
_symmetry.space_group_name_H-M   'P 1'
#
loop_
_entity.id
_entity.type
_entity.pdbx_description
1 polymer ?
#
loop_
_entity_poly.entity_id
_entity_poly.type
_entity_poly.pdbx_seq_one_letter_code
_entity_poly.pdbx_strand_id
1 'polypeptide(L)'
;MPLHWMDDWPTPRSLFLAEARDARLTDVDGHVYADFCLGDTGAMFGHSPAPVAQAIALESARGMTAMLPGEDALWVAEELSRRFGLPVWQFALSASDANRFAIRWARRSPAATAS
;
A
#
# COMPACT_ATOMS: atom_id res chain seq x y z
N MET A 1 11.27 -1.46 -18.31
CA MET A 1 10.53 -2.19 -17.24
C MET A 1 9.01 -1.92 -17.32
N PRO A 2 8.08 -2.64 -16.64
CA PRO A 2 6.63 -2.37 -16.73
C PRO A 2 6.20 -1.02 -16.14
N LEU A 3 7.01 -0.47 -15.24
CA LEU A 3 6.88 0.89 -14.72
C LEU A 3 8.16 1.66 -15.07
N HIS A 4 8.04 2.80 -15.74
CA HIS A 4 9.19 3.56 -16.27
C HIS A 4 10.27 3.90 -15.23
N TRP A 5 9.89 4.23 -14.00
CA TRP A 5 10.84 4.54 -12.92
C TRP A 5 11.73 3.35 -12.49
N MET A 6 11.38 2.12 -12.85
CA MET A 6 12.25 0.96 -12.58
C MET A 6 13.51 0.98 -13.46
N ASP A 7 13.52 1.78 -14.53
CA ASP A 7 14.69 2.01 -15.37
C ASP A 7 15.63 3.10 -14.79
N ASP A 8 15.18 3.85 -13.77
CA ASP A 8 15.93 4.97 -13.15
C ASP A 8 16.90 4.52 -12.04
N TRP A 9 16.96 3.20 -11.76
CA TRP A 9 17.88 2.68 -10.75
C TRP A 9 19.34 2.90 -11.17
N PRO A 10 20.23 3.38 -10.28
CA PRO A 10 21.63 3.65 -10.62
C PRO A 10 22.47 2.38 -10.77
N THR A 11 21.85 1.20 -10.88
CA THR A 11 22.54 -0.06 -11.08
C THR A 11 22.99 -0.20 -12.53
N PRO A 12 24.11 -0.88 -12.81
CA PRO A 12 24.61 -1.03 -14.19
C PRO A 12 23.62 -1.71 -15.15
N ARG A 13 22.71 -2.52 -14.59
CA ARG A 13 21.56 -3.14 -15.25
C ARG A 13 20.40 -3.25 -14.27
N SER A 14 19.17 -3.34 -14.77
CA SER A 14 17.99 -3.61 -13.95
C SER A 14 18.12 -4.97 -13.28
N LEU A 15 17.91 -5.01 -11.96
CA LEU A 15 17.80 -6.26 -11.21
C LEU A 15 16.43 -6.88 -11.50
N PHE A 16 16.42 -8.14 -11.90
CA PHE A 16 15.21 -8.93 -12.04
C PHE A 16 15.02 -9.76 -10.78
N LEU A 17 13.89 -9.58 -10.12
CA LEU A 17 13.58 -10.23 -8.86
C LEU A 17 13.18 -11.70 -9.06
N ALA A 18 13.79 -12.62 -8.32
CA ALA A 18 13.31 -14.00 -8.19
C ALA A 18 12.36 -14.13 -6.99
N GLU A 19 12.77 -13.65 -5.81
CA GLU A 19 11.92 -13.63 -4.62
C GLU A 19 12.33 -12.55 -3.61
N ALA A 20 11.40 -12.19 -2.72
CA ALA A 20 11.62 -11.22 -1.66
C ALA A 20 10.91 -11.66 -0.38
N ARG A 21 11.63 -11.66 0.76
CA ARG A 21 11.07 -11.96 2.08
C ARG A 21 11.76 -11.14 3.15
N ASP A 22 10.99 -10.67 4.13
CA ASP A 22 11.50 -9.80 5.21
C ASP A 22 12.29 -8.62 4.62
N ALA A 23 13.51 -8.36 5.06
CA ALA A 23 14.38 -7.33 4.48
C ALA A 23 15.40 -7.90 3.47
N ARG A 24 15.03 -8.92 2.69
CA ARG A 24 15.93 -9.59 1.72
C ARG A 24 15.30 -9.74 0.34
N LEU A 25 16.13 -9.57 -0.69
CA LEU A 25 15.82 -9.81 -2.10
C LEU A 25 16.79 -10.85 -2.66
N THR A 26 16.29 -11.76 -3.48
CA THR A 26 17.10 -12.66 -4.32
C THR A 26 16.82 -12.33 -5.78
N ASP A 27 17.85 -11.99 -6.57
CA ASP A 27 17.70 -11.79 -8.01
C ASP A 27 17.65 -13.11 -8.78
N VAL A 28 17.31 -13.07 -10.07
CA VAL A 28 17.25 -14.25 -10.96
C VAL A 28 18.60 -14.90 -11.23
N ASP A 29 19.71 -14.19 -10.95
CA ASP A 29 21.08 -14.71 -11.05
C ASP A 29 21.52 -15.38 -9.73
N GLY A 30 20.69 -15.32 -8.68
CA GLY A 30 20.91 -15.95 -7.37
C GLY A 30 21.64 -15.08 -6.36
N HIS A 31 21.88 -13.78 -6.64
CA HIS A 31 22.47 -12.87 -5.66
C HIS A 31 21.45 -12.48 -4.60
N VAL A 32 21.90 -12.46 -3.35
CA VAL A 32 21.07 -12.09 -2.20
C VAL A 32 21.51 -10.73 -1.67
N TYR A 33 20.54 -9.85 -1.47
CA TYR A 33 20.73 -8.48 -1.00
C TYR A 33 20.00 -8.26 0.32
N ALA A 34 20.61 -7.50 1.23
CA ALA A 34 19.85 -6.81 2.27
C ALA A 34 19.16 -5.62 1.64
N ASP A 35 17.82 -5.60 1.67
CA ASP A 35 17.03 -4.57 1.01
C ASP A 35 16.67 -3.45 1.97
N PHE A 36 17.33 -2.31 1.78
CA PHE A 36 17.01 -1.06 2.47
C PHE A 36 16.08 -0.14 1.67
N CYS A 37 15.77 -0.46 0.41
CA CYS A 37 14.81 0.28 -0.39
C CYS A 37 13.37 -0.10 -0.01
N LEU A 38 13.13 -1.39 0.25
CA LEU A 38 11.83 -1.90 0.68
C LEU A 38 10.70 -1.47 -0.27
N GLY A 39 10.96 -1.58 -1.58
CA GLY A 39 10.02 -1.24 -2.63
C GLY A 39 9.53 0.21 -2.59
N ASP A 40 10.45 1.16 -2.43
CA ASP A 40 10.14 2.59 -2.26
C ASP A 40 9.13 2.83 -1.13
N THR A 41 9.39 2.23 0.03
CA THR A 41 8.51 2.23 1.23
C THR A 41 7.26 1.34 1.11
N GLY A 42 6.92 0.81 -0.07
CA GLY A 42 5.75 -0.08 -0.23
C GLY A 42 5.81 -1.34 0.62
N ALA A 43 7.02 -1.83 0.92
CA ALA A 43 7.28 -2.97 1.79
C ALA A 43 7.95 -2.54 3.11
N MET A 44 7.56 -1.38 3.67
CA MET A 44 8.17 -0.80 4.89
C MET A 44 8.29 -1.78 6.08
N PHE A 45 7.38 -2.76 6.19
CA PHE A 45 7.40 -3.79 7.24
C PHE A 45 8.04 -5.11 6.80
N GLY A 46 8.82 -5.09 5.73
CA GLY A 46 9.39 -6.26 5.07
C GLY A 46 8.52 -6.80 3.94
N HIS A 47 9.14 -7.57 3.07
CA HIS A 47 8.51 -8.28 1.97
C HIS A 47 7.70 -9.46 2.48
N SER A 48 6.42 -9.51 2.13
CA SER A 48 5.47 -10.58 2.50
C SER A 48 5.37 -10.90 4.01
N PRO A 49 5.04 -9.93 4.90
CA PRO A 49 4.87 -10.22 6.32
C PRO A 49 3.81 -11.30 6.54
N ALA A 50 4.15 -12.35 7.31
CA ALA A 50 3.32 -13.55 7.43
C ALA A 50 1.84 -13.28 7.77
N PRO A 51 1.49 -12.39 8.73
CA PRO A 51 0.09 -12.10 9.03
C PRO A 51 -0.68 -11.50 7.84
N VAL A 52 -0.03 -10.63 7.06
CA VAL A 52 -0.65 -9.97 5.89
C VAL A 52 -0.81 -10.96 4.75
N ALA A 53 0.23 -11.74 4.45
CA ALA A 53 0.19 -12.73 3.37
C ALA A 53 -0.89 -13.81 3.62
N GLN A 54 -1.03 -14.26 4.87
CA GLN A 54 -2.06 -15.23 5.25
C GLN A 54 -3.48 -14.66 5.13
N ALA A 55 -3.70 -13.42 5.58
CA ALA A 55 -5.00 -12.76 5.46
C ALA A 55 -5.42 -12.59 3.98
N ILE A 56 -4.49 -12.14 3.13
CA ILE A 56 -4.73 -12.02 1.68
C ILE A 56 -5.07 -13.38 1.07
N ALA A 57 -4.31 -14.44 1.40
CA ALA A 57 -4.56 -15.78 0.87
C ALA A 57 -5.96 -16.29 1.26
N LEU A 58 -6.36 -16.11 2.53
CA LEU A 58 -7.68 -16.50 3.02
C LEU A 58 -8.81 -15.75 2.29
N GLU A 59 -8.72 -14.42 2.21
CA GLU A 59 -9.79 -13.61 1.63
C GLU A 59 -9.85 -13.68 0.10
N SER A 60 -8.75 -14.04 -0.57
CA SER A 60 -8.73 -14.24 -2.03
C SER A 60 -9.75 -15.28 -2.52
N ALA A 61 -10.09 -16.27 -1.68
CA ALA A 61 -11.06 -17.31 -1.98
C ALA A 61 -12.53 -16.91 -1.68
N ARG A 62 -12.75 -15.75 -1.05
CA ARG A 62 -14.07 -15.30 -0.56
C ARG A 62 -14.71 -14.20 -1.41
N GLY A 63 -14.04 -13.83 -2.51
CA GLY A 63 -14.48 -12.78 -3.43
C GLY A 63 -13.76 -11.47 -3.15
N MET A 64 -12.72 -11.20 -3.95
CA MET A 64 -11.84 -10.03 -3.76
C MET A 64 -12.54 -8.68 -3.99
N THR A 65 -13.67 -8.66 -4.68
CA THR A 65 -14.49 -7.45 -4.86
C THR A 65 -15.95 -7.81 -5.17
N ALA A 66 -16.88 -7.18 -4.47
CA ALA A 66 -18.32 -7.35 -4.66
C ALA A 66 -19.07 -6.00 -4.75
N MET A 67 -18.36 -4.88 -4.72
CA MET A 67 -18.96 -3.52 -4.64
C MET A 67 -19.93 -3.36 -3.46
N LEU A 68 -19.70 -4.10 -2.37
CA LEU A 68 -20.48 -4.11 -1.14
C LEU A 68 -19.52 -4.05 0.07
N PRO A 69 -19.95 -3.46 1.21
CA PRO A 69 -19.12 -3.42 2.41
C PRO A 69 -19.02 -4.80 3.06
N GLY A 70 -17.87 -5.07 3.70
CA GLY A 70 -17.64 -6.22 4.58
C GLY A 70 -17.27 -5.79 5.99
N GLU A 71 -17.30 -6.72 6.95
CA GLU A 71 -17.01 -6.46 8.37
C GLU A 71 -15.60 -5.89 8.60
N ASP A 72 -14.61 -6.36 7.83
CA ASP A 72 -13.23 -5.87 7.92
C ASP A 72 -13.12 -4.36 7.66
N ALA A 73 -13.94 -3.81 6.74
CA ALA A 73 -13.92 -2.39 6.45
C ALA A 73 -14.36 -1.54 7.66
N LEU A 74 -15.30 -2.05 8.47
CA LEU A 74 -15.75 -1.40 9.71
C LEU A 74 -14.65 -1.46 10.76
N TRP A 75 -14.10 -2.65 11.01
CA TRP A 75 -13.02 -2.83 11.98
C TRP A 75 -11.81 -1.96 11.65
N VAL A 76 -11.40 -1.90 10.37
CA VAL A 76 -10.28 -1.06 9.94
C VAL A 76 -10.60 0.43 10.13
N ALA A 77 -11.80 0.90 9.81
CA ALA A 77 -12.18 2.30 9.99
C ALA A 77 -12.16 2.73 11.47
N GLU A 78 -12.60 1.85 12.38
CA GLU A 78 -12.53 2.08 13.83
C GLU A 78 -11.08 2.13 14.31
N GLU A 79 -10.24 1.20 13.86
CA GLU A 79 -8.83 1.16 14.25
C GLU A 79 -8.05 2.37 13.70
N LEU A 80 -8.34 2.82 12.47
CA LEU A 80 -7.78 4.06 11.93
C LEU A 80 -8.19 5.28 12.75
N SER A 81 -9.46 5.34 13.16
CA SER A 81 -9.97 6.41 14.02
C SER A 81 -9.25 6.43 15.37
N ARG A 82 -9.06 5.26 15.99
CA ARG A 82 -8.32 5.12 17.26
C ARG A 82 -6.85 5.50 17.12
N ARG A 83 -6.19 5.09 16.02
CA ARG A 83 -4.74 5.33 15.80
C ARG A 83 -4.41 6.77 15.43
N PHE A 84 -5.22 7.40 14.59
CA PHE A 84 -4.89 8.68 13.96
C PHE A 84 -5.79 9.84 14.43
N GLY A 85 -6.82 9.58 15.24
CA GLY A 85 -7.63 10.61 15.90
C GLY A 85 -8.62 11.35 14.99
N LEU A 86 -8.90 10.83 13.78
CA LEU A 86 -9.90 11.38 12.87
C LEU A 86 -11.16 10.52 12.87
N PRO A 87 -12.37 11.11 12.85
CA PRO A 87 -13.61 10.37 13.09
C PRO A 87 -14.18 9.65 11.87
N VAL A 88 -13.73 9.97 10.66
CA VAL A 88 -14.30 9.45 9.40
C VAL A 88 -13.18 9.10 8.44
N TRP A 89 -13.31 7.94 7.79
CA TRP A 89 -12.32 7.39 6.86
C TRP A 89 -12.97 6.97 5.55
N GLN A 90 -12.20 7.10 4.47
CA GLN A 90 -12.51 6.50 3.18
C GLN A 90 -11.24 5.85 2.62
N PHE A 91 -11.40 4.70 1.97
CA PHE A 91 -10.32 4.01 1.31
C PHE A 91 -10.11 4.51 -0.12
N ALA A 92 -8.85 4.47 -0.58
CA ALA A 92 -8.45 4.72 -1.95
C ALA A 92 -7.39 3.70 -2.36
N LEU A 93 -7.27 3.42 -3.65
CA LEU A 93 -6.28 2.46 -4.16
C LEU A 93 -4.85 2.98 -4.13
N SER A 94 -4.67 4.30 -4.01
CA SER A 94 -3.37 4.95 -3.96
C SER A 94 -3.42 6.24 -3.14
N ALA A 95 -2.27 6.67 -2.62
CA ALA A 95 -2.13 7.98 -1.98
C ALA A 95 -2.46 9.13 -2.96
N SER A 96 -2.14 8.96 -4.24
CA SER A 96 -2.49 9.91 -5.30
C SER A 96 -4.01 10.10 -5.43
N ASP A 97 -4.79 9.03 -5.38
CA ASP A 97 -6.24 9.12 -5.44
C ASP A 97 -6.84 9.67 -4.16
N ALA A 98 -6.31 9.29 -2.99
CA ALA A 98 -6.70 9.89 -1.71
C ALA A 98 -6.53 11.43 -1.74
N ASN A 99 -5.38 11.91 -2.23
CA ASN A 99 -5.11 13.35 -2.39
C ASN A 99 -6.07 14.01 -3.38
N ARG A 100 -6.34 13.38 -4.53
CA ARG A 100 -7.30 13.90 -5.51
C ARG A 100 -8.71 14.02 -4.92
N PHE A 101 -9.17 13.01 -4.18
CA PHE A 101 -10.48 13.02 -3.54
C PHE A 101 -10.58 14.08 -2.45
N ALA A 102 -9.57 14.17 -1.58
CA ALA A 102 -9.51 15.18 -0.53
C ALA A 102 -9.57 16.61 -1.11
N ILE A 103 -8.75 16.92 -2.12
CA ILE A 103 -8.77 18.23 -2.80
C ILE A 103 -10.14 18.50 -3.43
N ARG A 104 -10.76 17.48 -4.06
CA ARG A 104 -12.08 17.62 -4.67
C ARG A 104 -13.17 17.93 -3.65
N TRP A 105 -13.12 17.33 -2.47
CA TRP A 105 -14.06 17.64 -1.38
C TRP A 105 -13.81 18.99 -0.74
N ALA A 106 -12.54 19.35 -0.52
CA ALA A 106 -12.17 20.66 0.01
C ALA A 106 -12.67 21.80 -0.89
N ARG A 107 -12.59 21.64 -2.22
CA ARG A 107 -13.11 22.62 -3.19
C ARG A 107 -14.63 22.75 -3.22
N ARG A 108 -15.36 21.73 -2.76
CA ARG A 108 -16.84 21.72 -2.74
C ARG A 108 -17.43 22.13 -1.41
N SER A 109 -16.64 21.99 -0.35
CA SER A 109 -17.05 22.42 0.99
C SER A 109 -16.95 23.94 1.06
N PRO A 110 -17.98 24.66 1.53
CA PRO A 110 -17.83 26.07 1.88
C PRO A 110 -16.65 26.20 2.85
N ALA A 111 -15.82 27.23 2.69
CA ALA A 111 -14.81 27.53 3.69
C ALA A 111 -15.52 27.64 5.05
N ALA A 112 -15.04 26.90 6.05
CA ALA A 112 -15.52 27.07 7.41
C ALA A 112 -15.29 28.55 7.75
N THR A 113 -16.37 29.31 7.89
CA THR A 113 -16.30 30.65 8.46
C THR A 113 -15.75 30.46 9.88
N ALA A 114 -14.50 30.86 10.09
CA ALA A 114 -13.90 30.87 11.41
C ALA A 114 -14.79 31.71 12.34
N SER A 115 -15.33 31.08 13.37
CA SER A 115 -15.99 31.73 14.51
C SER A 115 -14.96 32.09 15.56
#